data_AF-K2ERD8-F1
#
_entry.id   AF-K2ERD8-F1
#
_cell.length_a   1.000
_cell.length_b   1.000
_cell.length_c   1.000
_cell.angle_alpha   90.00
_cell.angle_beta   90.00
_cell.angle_gamma   90.00
#
_symmetry.space_group_name_H-M   'P 1'
#
loop_
_entity.id
_entity.type
_entity.pdbx_description
1 polymer ?
#
loop_
_entity_poly.entity_id
_entity_poly.type
_entity_poly.pdbx_seq_one_letter_code
_entity_poly.pdbx_strand_id
1 'polypeptide(L)'
;AAERGFMPQFFAKKNRSGVPVRMLLVQAFLVTLFCLMILFMPSINAFYWFLTALSTELYMIMYILLFISALKLGRPHTAFSYQIPKGLRRLSCVFGLFGCLLTIVVGFFLPSDINMNGLRYALYIGIGNVVLIAPVFSLMKYKKLFSS
;
A
#
# COMPACT_ATOMS: atom_id res chain seq x y z
N ALA A 1 0.49 -15.76 -6.25
CA ALA A 1 1.01 -14.62 -7.02
C ALA A 1 2.24 -14.99 -7.88
N ALA A 2 3.29 -15.59 -7.29
CA ALA A 2 4.51 -15.99 -8.01
C ALA A 2 4.31 -17.02 -9.14
N GLU A 3 3.38 -17.97 -9.01
CA GLU A 3 3.10 -18.99 -10.04
C GLU A 3 2.17 -18.52 -11.17
N ARG A 4 1.54 -17.36 -11.03
CA ARG A 4 0.63 -16.81 -12.06
C ARG A 4 1.29 -15.70 -12.90
N GLY A 5 2.62 -15.58 -12.87
CA GLY A 5 3.37 -14.59 -13.67
C GLY A 5 3.20 -13.12 -13.23
N PHE A 6 2.66 -12.86 -12.03
CA PHE A 6 2.43 -11.49 -11.54
C PHE A 6 3.68 -10.85 -10.91
N MET A 7 4.80 -11.56 -10.80
CA MET A 7 6.02 -11.09 -10.17
C MET A 7 7.22 -11.40 -11.07
N PRO A 8 8.21 -10.49 -11.22
CA PRO A 8 9.39 -10.75 -12.05
C PRO A 8 10.04 -12.04 -11.59
N GLN A 9 10.44 -12.90 -12.53
CA GLN A 9 11.04 -14.21 -12.21
C GLN A 9 12.25 -14.09 -11.27
N PHE A 10 12.90 -12.91 -11.28
CA PHE A 10 13.96 -12.56 -10.33
C PHE A 10 13.50 -12.53 -8.87
N PHE A 11 12.31 -12.00 -8.55
CA PHE A 11 11.75 -11.96 -7.18
C PHE A 11 10.92 -13.20 -6.84
N ALA A 12 10.40 -13.88 -7.86
CA ALA A 12 9.66 -15.12 -7.72
C ALA A 12 10.55 -16.36 -7.51
N LYS A 13 11.89 -16.22 -7.59
CA LYS A 13 12.83 -17.32 -7.36
C LYS A 13 12.74 -17.78 -5.90
N LYS A 14 12.07 -18.90 -5.71
CA LYS A 14 11.87 -19.56 -4.41
C LYS A 14 13.15 -20.30 -4.00
N ASN A 15 13.46 -20.35 -2.70
CA ASN A 15 14.50 -21.24 -2.17
C ASN A 15 13.99 -22.70 -2.11
N ARG A 16 14.81 -23.63 -1.63
CA ARG A 16 14.44 -25.05 -1.43
C ARG A 16 13.19 -25.25 -0.56
N SER A 17 12.84 -24.28 0.28
CA SER A 17 11.64 -24.29 1.14
C SER A 17 10.42 -23.60 0.52
N GLY A 18 10.46 -23.23 -0.76
CA GLY A 18 9.33 -22.59 -1.45
C GLY A 18 9.15 -21.10 -1.13
N VAL A 19 10.09 -20.48 -0.42
CA VAL A 19 9.98 -19.09 0.06
C VAL A 19 10.66 -18.11 -0.90
N PRO A 20 10.01 -16.99 -1.29
CA PRO A 20 10.62 -15.96 -2.16
C PRO A 20 11.59 -15.06 -1.38
N VAL A 21 12.78 -15.58 -1.07
CA VAL A 21 13.80 -14.94 -0.19
C VAL A 21 14.16 -13.52 -0.63
N ARG A 22 14.24 -13.25 -1.92
CA ARG A 22 14.60 -11.93 -2.46
C ARG A 22 13.58 -10.84 -2.12
N MET A 23 12.30 -11.19 -2.04
CA MET A 23 11.25 -10.26 -1.63
C MET A 23 11.35 -9.95 -0.13
N LEU A 24 11.58 -10.98 0.68
CA LEU A 24 11.81 -10.83 2.12
C LEU A 24 13.05 -9.97 2.44
N LEU A 25 14.12 -10.11 1.65
CA LEU A 25 15.32 -9.27 1.80
C LEU A 25 15.04 -7.80 1.52
N VAL A 26 14.27 -7.48 0.47
CA VAL A 26 13.87 -6.09 0.19
C VAL A 26 13.00 -5.54 1.32
N GLN A 27 12.05 -6.32 1.81
CA GLN A 27 11.22 -5.92 2.95
C GLN A 27 12.07 -5.67 4.20
N ALA A 28 12.99 -6.58 4.54
CA ALA A 28 13.87 -6.45 5.68
C ALA A 28 14.75 -5.20 5.56
N PHE A 29 15.32 -4.95 4.38
CA PHE A 29 16.12 -3.75 4.12
C PHE A 29 15.31 -2.47 4.32
N LEU A 30 14.08 -2.40 3.79
CA LEU A 30 13.21 -1.24 3.99
C LEU A 30 12.90 -1.02 5.48
N VAL A 31 12.55 -2.07 6.22
CA VAL A 31 12.27 -1.99 7.65
C VAL A 31 13.48 -1.49 8.43
N THR A 32 14.68 -2.01 8.14
CA THR A 32 15.92 -1.54 8.76
C THR A 32 16.18 -0.05 8.47
N LEU A 33 15.92 0.40 7.24
CA LEU A 33 16.05 1.81 6.86
C LEU A 33 15.08 2.71 7.66
N PHE A 34 13.83 2.28 7.85
CA PHE A 34 12.88 3.00 8.70
C PHE A 34 13.31 3.01 10.16
N CYS A 35 13.85 1.91 10.69
CA CYS A 35 14.39 1.90 12.05
C CYS A 35 15.58 2.85 12.22
N LEU A 36 16.45 2.97 11.21
CA LEU A 36 17.55 3.95 11.21
C LEU A 36 17.05 5.40 11.21
N MET A 37 15.90 5.69 10.58
CA MET A 37 15.28 7.03 10.63
C MET A 37 14.92 7.48 12.06
N ILE A 38 14.68 6.56 12.99
CA ILE A 38 14.44 6.89 14.41
C ILE A 38 15.64 7.66 14.99
N LEU A 39 16.87 7.36 14.56
CA LEU A 39 18.08 8.04 15.07
C LEU A 39 18.11 9.53 14.68
N PHE A 40 17.43 9.91 13.60
CA PHE A 40 17.34 11.30 13.14
C PHE A 40 16.17 12.05 13.78
N MET A 41 15.26 11.35 14.46
CA MET A 41 14.03 11.90 14.98
C MET A 41 14.05 11.87 16.51
N PRO A 42 14.02 13.02 17.20
CA PRO A 42 14.23 13.08 18.65
C PRO A 42 13.06 12.54 19.48
N SER A 43 11.99 12.04 18.84
CA SER A 43 10.78 11.57 19.52
C SER A 43 10.27 10.26 18.94
N ILE A 44 10.24 9.24 19.80
CA ILE A 44 9.67 7.92 19.50
C ILE A 44 8.17 8.04 19.19
N ASN A 45 7.44 8.89 19.92
CA ASN A 45 6.01 9.11 19.71
C ASN A 45 5.74 9.60 18.29
N ALA A 46 6.50 10.60 17.84
CA ALA A 46 6.30 11.16 16.53
C ALA A 46 6.68 10.19 15.40
N PHE A 47 7.68 9.32 15.62
CA PHE A 47 8.01 8.24 14.68
C PHE A 47 6.93 7.16 14.62
N TYR A 48 6.33 6.80 15.75
CA TYR A 48 5.22 5.86 15.79
C TYR A 48 4.00 6.37 15.02
N TRP A 49 3.63 7.64 15.22
CA TRP A 49 2.57 8.30 14.45
C TRP A 49 2.88 8.34 12.95
N PHE A 50 4.12 8.66 12.60
CA PHE A 50 4.59 8.66 11.22
C PHE A 50 4.45 7.28 10.56
N LEU A 51 4.95 6.20 11.19
CA LEU A 51 4.81 4.85 10.67
C LEU A 51 3.35 4.40 10.56
N THR A 52 2.53 4.77 11.55
CA THR A 52 1.10 4.44 11.58
C THR A 52 0.36 5.12 10.43
N ALA A 53 0.66 6.40 10.18
CA ALA A 53 0.10 7.14 9.06
C ALA A 53 0.53 6.53 7.72
N LEU A 54 1.83 6.27 7.52
CA LEU A 54 2.35 5.61 6.31
C LEU A 54 1.69 4.24 6.05
N SER A 55 1.62 3.40 7.07
CA SER A 55 1.01 2.06 6.95
C SER A 55 -0.47 2.18 6.57
N THR A 56 -1.21 3.06 7.25
CA THR A 56 -2.63 3.33 6.98
C THR A 56 -2.85 3.81 5.54
N GLU A 57 -2.02 4.74 5.06
CA GLU A 57 -2.14 5.28 3.71
C GLU A 57 -1.90 4.21 2.63
N LEU A 58 -0.88 3.37 2.81
CA LEU A 58 -0.65 2.22 1.92
C LEU A 58 -1.85 1.27 1.87
N TYR A 59 -2.45 0.98 3.03
CA TYR A 59 -3.67 0.17 3.09
C TYR A 59 -4.83 0.84 2.37
N MET A 60 -5.04 2.14 2.56
CA MET A 60 -6.13 2.87 1.90
C MET A 60 -5.95 2.89 0.38
N ILE A 61 -4.73 3.01 -0.14
CA ILE A 61 -4.44 2.88 -1.58
C ILE A 61 -4.84 1.49 -2.09
N MET A 62 -4.53 0.42 -1.35
CA MET A 62 -4.96 -0.93 -1.69
C MET A 62 -6.50 -1.04 -1.72
N TYR A 63 -7.20 -0.48 -0.73
CA TYR A 63 -8.67 -0.47 -0.70
C TYR A 63 -9.28 0.32 -1.86
N ILE A 64 -8.69 1.46 -2.23
CA ILE A 64 -9.11 2.22 -3.41
C ILE A 64 -9.02 1.36 -4.68
N LEU A 65 -7.89 0.67 -4.88
CA LEU A 65 -7.71 -0.23 -6.02
C LEU A 65 -8.72 -1.40 -6.00
N LEU A 66 -9.03 -1.92 -4.81
CA LEU A 66 -10.03 -2.97 -4.61
C LEU A 66 -11.43 -2.49 -5.01
N PHE A 67 -11.86 -1.32 -4.53
CA PHE A 67 -13.17 -0.76 -4.85
C PHE A 67 -13.30 -0.42 -6.33
N ILE A 68 -12.26 0.17 -6.95
CA ILE A 68 -12.24 0.42 -8.40
C ILE A 68 -12.35 -0.90 -9.18
N SER A 69 -11.62 -1.93 -8.76
CA SER A 69 -11.68 -3.26 -9.39
C SER A 69 -13.07 -3.89 -9.25
N ALA A 70 -13.69 -3.78 -8.07
CA ALA A 70 -15.04 -4.28 -7.81
C ALA A 70 -16.12 -3.56 -8.64
N LEU A 71 -15.97 -2.25 -8.85
CA LEU A 71 -16.83 -1.46 -9.73
C LEU A 71 -16.64 -1.85 -11.21
N LYS A 72 -15.39 -2.04 -11.65
CA LYS A 72 -15.06 -2.44 -13.03
C LYS A 72 -15.45 -3.88 -13.35
N LEU A 73 -15.40 -4.79 -12.37
CA LEU A 73 -15.75 -6.21 -12.52
C LEU A 73 -17.27 -6.41 -12.54
N GLY A 74 -17.97 -5.66 -13.40
CA GLY A 74 -19.43 -5.50 -13.44
C GLY A 74 -20.24 -6.79 -13.33
N ARG A 75 -19.68 -7.96 -13.69
CA ARG A 75 -20.20 -9.30 -13.39
C ARG A 75 -19.04 -10.29 -13.16
N PRO A 76 -19.11 -11.18 -12.14
CA PRO A 76 -18.17 -12.28 -12.04
C PRO A 76 -18.37 -13.23 -13.23
N HIS A 77 -17.28 -13.62 -13.88
CA HIS A 77 -17.29 -14.53 -15.03
C HIS A 77 -17.63 -15.99 -14.64
N THR A 78 -17.65 -16.27 -13.35
CA THR A 78 -17.92 -17.57 -12.73
C THR A 78 -19.04 -17.43 -11.71
N ALA A 79 -19.87 -18.47 -11.57
CA ALA A 79 -20.95 -18.55 -10.59
C ALA A 79 -20.40 -18.51 -9.16
N PHE A 80 -20.11 -17.32 -8.63
CA PHE A 80 -19.87 -17.15 -7.22
C PHE A 80 -21.19 -17.36 -6.47
N SER A 81 -21.18 -18.25 -5.48
CA SER A 81 -22.32 -18.55 -4.61
C SER A 81 -22.79 -17.34 -3.78
N TYR A 82 -22.01 -16.26 -3.77
CA TYR A 82 -22.33 -15.00 -3.09
C TYR A 82 -22.39 -13.85 -4.11
N GLN A 83 -23.62 -13.40 -4.40
CA GLN A 83 -23.87 -12.23 -5.25
C GLN A 83 -24.39 -11.09 -4.38
N ILE A 84 -23.58 -10.04 -4.19
CA ILE A 84 -24.07 -8.81 -3.56
C ILE A 84 -25.09 -8.17 -4.51
N PRO A 85 -26.28 -7.77 -4.03
CA PRO A 85 -27.25 -7.05 -4.84
C PRO A 85 -26.61 -5.87 -5.57
N LYS A 86 -26.81 -5.77 -6.88
CA LYS A 86 -26.07 -4.82 -7.76
C LYS A 86 -26.17 -3.36 -7.31
N GLY A 87 -27.28 -2.97 -6.70
CA GLY A 87 -27.48 -1.62 -6.13
C GLY A 87 -26.66 -1.38 -4.88
N LEU A 88 -26.71 -2.32 -3.93
CA LEU A 88 -25.96 -2.25 -2.67
C LEU A 88 -24.44 -2.26 -2.91
N ARG A 89 -23.96 -3.05 -3.88
CA ARG A 89 -22.53 -3.12 -4.24
C ARG A 89 -21.98 -1.76 -4.62
N ARG A 90 -22.66 -1.00 -5.49
CA ARG A 90 -22.18 0.32 -5.92
C ARG A 90 -22.20 1.32 -4.78
N LEU A 91 -23.28 1.32 -3.99
CA LEU A 91 -23.41 2.21 -2.84
C LEU A 91 -22.26 1.96 -1.83
N SER A 92 -22.04 0.71 -1.43
CA SER A 92 -20.94 0.35 -0.52
C SER A 92 -19.56 0.69 -1.08
N CYS A 93 -19.34 0.55 -2.39
CA CYS A 93 -18.08 0.95 -3.01
C CYS A 93 -17.88 2.47 -2.99
N VAL A 94 -18.93 3.27 -3.20
CA VAL A 94 -18.83 4.74 -3.17
C VAL A 94 -18.55 5.23 -1.74
N PHE A 95 -19.28 4.72 -0.75
CA PHE A 95 -19.01 5.05 0.65
C PHE A 95 -17.63 4.58 1.11
N GLY A 96 -17.22 3.37 0.70
CA GLY A 96 -15.88 2.84 0.98
C GLY A 96 -14.77 3.70 0.37
N LEU A 97 -14.94 4.12 -0.89
CA LEU A 97 -13.99 5.00 -1.58
C LEU A 97 -13.91 6.37 -0.89
N PHE A 98 -15.05 6.94 -0.50
CA PHE A 98 -15.10 8.20 0.22
C PHE A 98 -14.40 8.10 1.58
N GLY A 99 -14.62 7.02 2.33
CA GLY A 99 -13.92 6.75 3.60
C GLY A 99 -12.40 6.59 3.44
N CYS A 100 -11.95 5.92 2.37
CA CYS A 100 -10.52 5.81 2.07
C CYS A 100 -9.90 7.18 1.76
N LEU A 101 -10.57 8.00 0.93
CA LEU A 101 -10.10 9.35 0.60
C LEU A 101 -10.04 10.24 1.83
N LEU A 102 -11.07 10.21 2.68
CA LEU A 102 -11.09 10.97 3.92
C LEU A 102 -9.97 10.53 4.86
N THR A 103 -9.72 9.22 4.98
CA THR A 103 -8.64 8.70 5.82
C THR A 103 -7.27 9.15 5.33
N ILE A 104 -7.03 9.14 4.02
CA ILE A 104 -5.78 9.67 3.44
C ILE A 104 -5.64 11.15 3.81
N VAL A 105 -6.67 11.96 3.61
CA VAL A 105 -6.63 13.39 3.96
C VAL A 105 -6.34 13.60 5.44
N VAL A 106 -6.96 12.81 6.33
CA VAL A 106 -6.71 12.84 7.78
C VAL A 106 -5.29 12.43 8.13
N GLY A 107 -4.69 11.47 7.40
CA GLY A 107 -3.33 10.99 7.62
C GLY A 107 -2.24 12.06 7.45
N PHE A 108 -2.51 13.08 6.62
CA PHE A 108 -1.61 14.22 6.43
C PHE A 108 -1.67 15.27 7.55
N PHE A 109 -2.66 15.21 8.46
CA PHE A 109 -2.73 16.11 9.59
C PHE A 109 -1.81 15.64 10.73
N LEU A 110 -1.04 16.58 11.26
CA LEU A 110 -0.12 16.33 12.36
C LEU A 110 -0.90 16.17 13.69
N PRO A 111 -0.69 15.09 14.46
CA PRO A 111 -1.17 15.00 15.83
C PRO A 111 -0.68 16.19 16.67
N SER A 112 -1.55 16.77 17.49
CA SER A 112 -1.26 17.94 18.33
C SER A 112 -0.11 17.72 19.33
N ASP A 113 0.25 16.46 19.59
CA ASP A 113 1.30 16.06 20.52
C ASP A 113 2.72 16.12 19.93
N ILE A 114 2.86 16.53 18.66
CA ILE A 114 4.15 16.58 17.96
C ILE A 114 4.55 18.02 17.67
N ASN A 115 5.62 18.48 18.33
CA ASN A 115 6.25 19.78 18.06
C ASN A 115 7.08 19.73 16.76
N MET A 116 6.42 19.59 15.62
CA MET A 116 7.05 19.61 14.30
C MET A 116 6.27 20.49 13.34
N ASN A 117 6.96 21.14 12.39
CA ASN A 117 6.28 21.91 11.35
C ASN A 117 5.39 20.98 10.52
N GLY A 118 4.08 21.28 10.44
CA GLY A 118 3.11 20.49 9.68
C GLY A 118 3.51 20.27 8.21
N LEU A 119 4.15 21.27 7.58
CA LEU A 119 4.68 21.14 6.22
C LEU A 119 5.81 20.10 6.13
N ARG A 120 6.72 20.05 7.12
CA ARG A 120 7.79 19.04 7.15
C ARG A 120 7.21 17.64 7.36
N TYR A 121 6.17 17.51 8.17
CA TYR A 121 5.47 16.24 8.39
C TYR A 121 4.82 15.73 7.11
N ALA A 122 4.04 16.58 6.44
CA ALA A 122 3.40 16.26 5.18
C ALA A 122 4.43 15.86 4.11
N LEU A 123 5.59 16.53 4.05
CA LEU A 123 6.69 16.16 3.16
C LEU A 123 7.28 14.79 3.48
N TYR A 124 7.54 14.48 4.75
CA TYR A 124 8.04 13.15 5.12
C TYR A 124 7.03 12.04 4.81
N ILE A 125 5.74 12.26 5.09
CA ILE A 125 4.67 11.30 4.76
C ILE A 125 4.60 11.12 3.25
N GLY A 126 4.59 12.21 2.48
CA GLY A 126 4.57 12.17 1.02
C GLY A 126 5.76 11.40 0.43
N ILE A 127 6.98 11.71 0.89
CA ILE A 127 8.20 11.02 0.45
C ILE A 127 8.17 9.53 0.85
N GLY A 128 7.79 9.24 2.10
CA GLY A 128 7.69 7.86 2.61
C GLY A 128 6.72 7.01 1.80
N ASN A 129 5.55 7.56 1.45
CA ASN A 129 4.60 6.91 0.56
C ASN A 129 5.19 6.65 -0.83
N VAL A 130 5.82 7.66 -1.45
CA VAL A 130 6.45 7.49 -2.77
C VAL A 130 7.51 6.38 -2.74
N VAL A 131 8.35 6.35 -1.71
CA VAL A 131 9.38 5.31 -1.53
C VAL A 131 8.76 3.93 -1.37
N LEU A 132 7.67 3.80 -0.59
CA LEU A 132 7.01 2.52 -0.36
C LEU A 132 6.19 2.03 -1.57
N ILE A 133 5.67 2.94 -2.38
CA ILE A 133 4.87 2.66 -3.57
C ILE A 133 5.76 2.37 -4.80
N ALA A 134 6.95 2.98 -4.87
CA ALA A 134 7.88 2.84 -6.00
C ALA A 134 8.24 1.38 -6.36
N PRO A 135 8.50 0.46 -5.41
CA PRO A 135 8.73 -0.95 -5.71
C PRO A 135 7.53 -1.57 -6.44
N VAL A 136 6.31 -1.30 -5.97
CA VAL A 136 5.07 -1.85 -6.55
C VAL A 136 4.90 -1.37 -7.99
N PHE A 137 5.06 -0.07 -8.25
CA PHE A 137 4.98 0.47 -9.61
C PHE A 137 6.08 -0.04 -10.53
N SER A 138 7.29 -0.20 -10.01
CA SER A 138 8.41 -0.79 -10.76
C SER A 138 8.05 -2.20 -11.21
N LEU A 139 7.55 -3.04 -10.29
CA LEU A 139 7.09 -4.41 -10.62
C LEU A 139 5.97 -4.40 -11.68
N MET A 140 5.02 -3.46 -11.60
CA MET A 140 3.96 -3.33 -12.61
C MET A 140 4.49 -2.91 -14.00
N LYS A 141 5.45 -1.97 -14.06
CA LYS A 141 6.09 -1.56 -15.32
C LYS A 141 6.88 -2.70 -15.97
N TYR A 142 7.66 -3.44 -15.19
CA TYR A 142 8.39 -4.61 -15.68
C TYR A 142 7.45 -5.66 -16.30
N LYS A 143 6.24 -5.85 -15.74
CA LYS A 143 5.23 -6.74 -16.33
C LYS A 143 4.76 -6.25 -17.71
N LYS A 144 4.50 -4.95 -17.88
CA LYS A 144 4.01 -4.40 -19.14
C LYS A 144 5.04 -4.54 -20.28
N LEU A 145 6.32 -4.51 -19.96
CA LEU A 145 7.44 -4.66 -20.92
C LEU A 145 7.72 -6.11 -21.34
N PHE A 146 7.44 -7.10 -20.50
CA PHE A 146 7.69 -8.53 -20.77
C PHE A 146 6.44 -9.35 -21.14
N SER A 147 5.26 -8.72 -21.14
CA SER A 147 3.96 -9.32 -21.49
C SER A 147 3.40 -8.76 -22.81
N SER A 148 4.27 -8.23 -23.69
CA SER A 148 3.97 -7.88 -25.08
C SER A 148 4.91 -8.65 -25.99
#